data_AF-A0A9X1YE18-F1
#
_entry.id   AF-A0A9X1YE18-F1
#
_cell.length_a   1.000
_cell.length_b   1.000
_cell.length_c   1.000
_cell.angle_alpha   90.00
_cell.angle_beta   90.00
_cell.angle_gamma   90.00
#
_symmetry.space_group_name_H-M   'P 1'
#
loop_
_entity.id
_entity.type
_entity.pdbx_description
1 polymer ?
#
loop_
_entity_poly.entity_id
_entity_poly.type
_entity_poly.pdbx_seq_one_letter_code
_entity_poly.pdbx_strand_id
1 'polypeptide(L)'
;MSDCPACLNGCGGVRSDCPLRDWSEPSPRRGRPSTYRREVADRICAELAAGRSLRSICEAEGMPPRSTVEGWVISDCDGFGGRYARARDLGLEQMADETIAIADDGRNDTSTDEDGRTLTNYDVIQRSKLRVDTRKWILSKRLPKTYGDKLDLTHSGEVAVRDLTDDQLLAQLASAQRLLRDLGIHLGGSGDEAPEGEAQALDLLSGQRPPEA
;
A
#
# COMPACT_ATOMS: atom_id res chain seq x y z
N MET A 1 40.75 50.32 -2.09
CA MET A 1 41.88 49.38 -1.93
C MET A 1 42.68 49.81 -0.72
N SER A 2 42.38 49.23 0.43
CA SER A 2 43.27 49.22 1.60
C SER A 2 42.79 48.06 2.46
N ASP A 3 43.60 47.02 2.49
CA ASP A 3 43.33 45.72 3.06
C ASP A 3 43.06 45.79 4.57
N CYS A 4 42.09 45.01 5.04
CA CYS A 4 41.77 44.87 6.46
C CYS A 4 42.76 43.87 7.10
N PRO A 5 43.62 44.29 8.05
CA PRO A 5 44.73 43.48 8.53
C PRO A 5 44.35 42.79 9.84
N ALA A 6 43.60 41.70 9.81
CA ALA A 6 43.45 40.79 10.96
C ALA A 6 42.56 39.58 10.62
N CYS A 7 43.16 38.52 10.06
CA CYS A 7 42.58 37.18 10.07
C CYS A 7 43.68 36.15 10.36
N LEU A 8 44.51 36.42 11.36
CA LEU A 8 45.42 35.43 11.92
C LEU A 8 45.01 35.19 13.37
N ASN A 9 44.70 33.92 13.65
CA ASN A 9 44.41 33.30 14.94
C ASN A 9 42.96 33.40 15.40
N GLY A 10 42.38 32.21 15.66
CA GLY A 10 40.97 32.00 15.89
C GLY A 10 40.41 32.82 17.05
N CYS A 11 39.36 33.57 16.76
CA CYS A 11 38.43 34.08 17.76
C CYS A 11 37.11 33.32 17.63
N GLY A 12 36.89 32.40 18.57
CA GLY A 12 35.55 31.98 18.97
C GLY A 12 34.87 33.16 19.67
N GLY A 13 34.09 33.93 18.93
CA GLY A 13 33.39 35.10 19.45
C GLY A 13 32.56 35.75 18.35
N VAL A 14 31.25 35.74 18.54
CA VAL A 14 30.25 36.30 17.62
C VAL A 14 30.54 37.78 17.39
N ARG A 15 31.05 38.13 16.21
CA ARG A 15 31.17 39.53 15.77
C ARG A 15 29.75 39.99 15.38
N SER A 16 29.10 40.69 16.29
CA SER A 16 27.75 41.27 16.16
C SER A 16 27.66 42.48 15.22
N ASP A 17 28.74 42.86 14.53
CA ASP A 17 28.74 43.93 13.52
C ASP A 17 29.29 43.43 12.17
N CYS A 18 28.80 42.27 11.73
CA CYS A 18 28.82 41.94 10.31
C CYS A 18 27.48 42.42 9.74
N PRO A 19 27.42 43.14 8.60
CA PRO A 19 26.16 43.52 7.95
C PRO A 19 25.58 42.24 7.32
N LEU A 20 25.08 41.37 8.20
CA LEU A 20 24.50 40.09 7.89
C LEU A 20 23.16 40.38 7.23
N ARG A 21 23.11 40.02 5.95
CA ARG A 21 21.91 39.62 5.23
C ARG A 21 20.93 38.99 6.22
N ASP A 22 19.77 39.62 6.41
CA ASP A 22 18.73 39.11 7.28
C ASP A 22 18.24 37.76 6.74
N TRP A 23 18.50 36.69 7.48
CA TRP A 23 18.09 35.32 7.14
C TRP A 23 16.73 34.95 7.76
N SER A 24 16.05 35.89 8.43
CA SER A 24 14.77 35.66 9.10
C SER A 24 13.55 35.80 8.18
N GLU A 25 13.75 36.28 6.95
CA GLU A 25 12.68 36.36 5.94
C GLU A 25 12.74 35.17 4.98
N PRO A 26 11.67 34.36 4.84
CA PRO A 26 11.63 33.33 3.81
C PRO A 26 11.71 34.04 2.45
N SER A 27 12.83 33.84 1.73
CA SER A 27 12.99 34.42 0.39
C SER A 27 11.75 34.08 -0.43
N PRO A 28 11.06 35.06 -1.05
CA PRO A 28 9.91 34.77 -1.88
C PRO A 28 10.37 33.76 -2.92
N ARG A 29 9.81 32.55 -2.87
CA ARG A 29 10.03 31.51 -3.86
C ARG A 29 9.42 32.04 -5.15
N ARG A 30 10.16 32.90 -5.85
CA ARG A 30 9.87 33.29 -7.22
C ARG A 30 9.89 31.97 -7.98
N GLY A 31 8.71 31.41 -8.20
CA GLY A 31 8.57 30.27 -9.09
C GLY A 31 9.26 30.66 -10.38
N ARG A 32 10.29 29.89 -10.77
CA ARG A 32 10.84 29.99 -12.12
C ARG A 32 9.63 29.95 -13.05
N PRO A 33 9.43 30.94 -13.95
CA PRO A 33 8.28 30.96 -14.84
C PRO A 33 8.14 29.56 -15.44
N SER A 34 7.02 28.89 -15.16
CA SER A 34 6.83 27.55 -15.69
C SER A 34 6.84 27.71 -17.19
N THR A 35 7.81 27.10 -17.87
CA THR A 35 7.84 27.02 -19.34
C THR A 35 6.74 26.06 -19.82
N TYR A 36 5.57 26.16 -19.20
CA TYR A 36 4.42 25.31 -19.47
C TYR A 36 3.81 25.76 -20.79
N ARG A 37 3.81 24.85 -21.75
CA ARG A 37 3.13 25.02 -23.03
C ARG A 37 2.07 23.94 -23.13
N ARG A 38 0.80 24.33 -23.22
CA ARG A 38 -0.34 23.40 -23.27
C ARG A 38 -0.19 22.40 -24.42
N GLU A 39 0.23 22.86 -25.60
CA GLU A 39 0.46 22.01 -26.79
C GLU A 39 1.46 20.88 -26.52
N VAL A 40 2.56 21.18 -25.82
CA VAL A 40 3.58 20.19 -25.47
C VAL A 40 3.04 19.21 -24.42
N ALA A 41 2.29 19.72 -23.44
CA ALA A 41 1.65 18.90 -22.43
C ALA A 41 0.62 17.93 -23.04
N ASP A 42 -0.20 18.40 -23.97
CA ASP A 42 -1.19 17.57 -24.67
C ASP A 42 -0.53 16.51 -25.56
N ARG A 43 0.56 16.88 -26.25
CA ARG A 43 1.38 15.92 -27.00
C ARG A 43 1.95 14.83 -26.10
N ILE A 44 2.48 15.18 -24.92
CA ILE A 44 2.98 14.20 -23.95
C ILE A 44 1.87 13.26 -23.50
N CYS A 45 0.67 13.78 -23.20
CA CYS A 45 -0.48 12.96 -22.83
C CYS A 45 -0.88 11.98 -23.96
N ALA A 46 -0.93 12.44 -25.21
CA ALA A 46 -1.27 11.58 -26.34
C ALA A 46 -0.26 10.43 -26.52
N GLU A 47 1.03 10.73 -26.44
CA GLU A 47 2.11 9.74 -26.58
C GLU A 47 2.12 8.74 -25.41
N LEU A 48 1.83 9.21 -24.19
CA LEU A 48 1.69 8.33 -23.02
C LEU A 48 0.49 7.38 -23.16
N ALA A 49 -0.65 7.89 -23.63
CA ALA A 49 -1.83 7.09 -23.88
C ALA A 49 -1.59 6.04 -24.98
N ALA A 50 -0.75 6.35 -25.97
CA ALA A 50 -0.29 5.40 -26.99
C ALA A 50 0.72 4.35 -26.47
N GLY A 51 0.96 4.27 -25.16
CA GLY A 51 1.81 3.24 -24.55
C GLY A 51 3.31 3.58 -24.49
N ARG A 52 3.73 4.76 -24.99
CA ARG A 52 5.15 5.14 -24.90
C ARG A 52 5.56 5.50 -23.48
N SER A 53 6.81 5.20 -23.15
CA SER A 53 7.37 5.59 -21.85
C SER A 53 7.70 7.10 -21.82
N LEU A 54 7.44 7.75 -20.68
CA LEU A 54 7.83 9.14 -20.46
C LEU A 54 9.31 9.38 -20.71
N ARG A 55 10.18 8.41 -20.40
CA ARG A 55 11.61 8.50 -20.68
C ARG A 55 11.87 8.69 -22.17
N SER A 56 11.32 7.79 -23.00
CA SER A 56 11.48 7.87 -24.45
C SER A 56 10.87 9.15 -25.03
N ILE A 57 9.77 9.63 -24.47
CA ILE A 57 9.15 10.90 -24.89
C ILE A 57 10.08 12.08 -24.57
N CYS A 58 10.61 12.17 -23.35
CA CYS A 58 11.51 13.25 -22.95
C CYS A 58 12.89 13.21 -23.63
N GLU A 59 13.30 12.08 -24.19
CA GLU A 59 14.53 11.95 -24.98
C GLU A 59 14.37 12.47 -26.43
N ALA A 60 13.13 12.71 -26.90
CA ALA A 60 12.88 13.22 -28.23
C ALA A 60 13.24 14.71 -28.38
N GLU A 61 13.59 15.12 -29.60
CA GLU A 61 13.95 16.50 -29.90
C GLU A 61 12.80 17.47 -29.61
N GLY A 62 13.11 18.58 -28.95
CA GLY A 62 12.15 19.61 -28.58
C GLY A 62 11.25 19.27 -27.39
N MET A 63 11.48 18.15 -26.69
CA MET A 63 10.73 17.78 -25.50
C MET A 63 11.35 18.29 -24.19
N PRO A 64 10.53 18.64 -23.20
CA PRO A 64 11.02 19.06 -21.89
C PRO A 64 11.64 17.88 -21.15
N PRO A 65 12.64 18.13 -20.27
CA PRO A 65 13.22 17.08 -19.45
C PRO A 65 12.17 16.54 -18.46
N ARG A 66 12.34 15.28 -18.08
CA ARG A 66 11.42 14.56 -17.20
C ARG A 66 11.04 15.34 -15.93
N SER A 67 12.01 15.95 -15.27
CA SER A 67 11.81 16.73 -14.05
C SER A 67 10.86 17.92 -14.24
N THR A 68 10.84 18.52 -15.43
CA THR A 68 9.95 19.64 -15.76
C THR A 68 8.52 19.14 -15.93
N VAL A 69 8.32 18.01 -16.61
CA VAL A 69 6.99 17.38 -16.76
C VAL A 69 6.43 16.97 -15.41
N GLU A 70 7.24 16.32 -14.57
CA GLU A 70 6.83 15.94 -13.20
C GLU A 70 6.48 17.18 -12.36
N GLY A 71 7.24 18.28 -12.50
CA GLY A 71 6.92 19.56 -11.88
C GLY A 71 5.56 20.13 -12.30
N TRP A 72 5.17 19.99 -13.57
CA TRP A 72 3.86 20.40 -14.07
C TRP A 72 2.73 19.55 -13.51
N VAL A 73 2.95 18.25 -13.32
CA VAL A 73 1.97 17.34 -12.69
C VAL A 73 1.77 17.70 -11.22
N ILE A 74 2.86 17.90 -10.48
CA ILE A 74 2.81 18.22 -9.04
C ILE A 74 2.15 19.58 -8.79
N SER A 75 2.48 20.57 -9.63
CA SER A 75 1.91 21.91 -9.51
C SER A 75 0.51 22.03 -10.13
N ASP A 76 -0.02 20.94 -10.67
CA ASP A 76 -1.27 20.83 -11.42
C ASP A 76 -1.52 22.02 -12.38
N CYS A 77 -0.51 22.37 -13.17
CA CYS A 77 -0.59 23.48 -14.11
C CYS A 77 -1.73 23.23 -15.09
N ASP A 78 -2.75 24.09 -15.12
CA ASP A 78 -3.88 23.99 -16.07
C ASP A 78 -4.61 22.62 -16.00
N GLY A 79 -4.73 22.03 -14.81
CA GLY A 79 -5.37 20.72 -14.63
C GLY A 79 -4.63 19.57 -15.34
N PHE A 80 -3.33 19.74 -15.60
CA PHE A 80 -2.52 18.74 -16.30
C PHE A 80 -2.42 17.43 -15.53
N GLY A 81 -2.44 17.45 -14.19
CA GLY A 81 -2.29 16.25 -13.37
C GLY A 81 -3.37 15.21 -13.66
N GLY A 82 -4.63 15.63 -13.79
CA GLY A 82 -5.75 14.75 -14.11
C GLY A 82 -5.74 14.21 -15.55
N ARG A 83 -5.25 15.02 -16.52
CA ARG A 83 -5.06 14.54 -17.91
C ARG A 83 -3.92 13.53 -17.99
N TYR A 84 -2.81 13.82 -17.31
CA TYR A 84 -1.64 12.96 -17.26
C TYR A 84 -1.93 11.61 -16.60
N ALA A 85 -2.68 11.59 -15.48
CA ALA A 85 -3.08 10.35 -14.83
C ALA A 85 -3.92 9.46 -15.76
N ARG A 86 -4.94 10.02 -16.42
CA ARG A 86 -5.75 9.28 -17.40
C ARG A 86 -4.93 8.77 -18.58
N ALA A 87 -4.01 9.58 -19.11
CA ALA A 87 -3.10 9.15 -20.16
C ALA A 87 -2.20 7.97 -19.72
N ARG A 88 -1.78 7.94 -18.45
CA ARG A 88 -1.03 6.81 -17.90
C ARG A 88 -1.87 5.55 -17.80
N ASP A 89 -3.13 5.66 -17.40
CA ASP A 89 -4.04 4.51 -17.31
C ASP A 89 -4.29 3.92 -18.71
N LEU A 90 -4.59 4.76 -19.70
CA LEU A 90 -4.75 4.33 -21.10
C LEU A 90 -3.46 3.70 -21.66
N GLY A 91 -2.29 4.25 -21.35
CA GLY A 91 -1.02 3.68 -21.77
C GLY A 91 -0.75 2.30 -21.15
N LEU A 92 -1.28 2.01 -19.96
CA LEU A 92 -1.22 0.68 -19.36
C LEU A 92 -2.17 -0.29 -20.05
N GLU A 93 -3.37 0.14 -20.45
CA GLU A 93 -4.26 -0.68 -21.27
C GLU A 93 -3.63 -1.01 -22.62
N GLN A 94 -3.03 -0.03 -23.30
CA GLN A 94 -2.28 -0.26 -24.54
C GLN A 94 -1.12 -1.27 -24.34
N MET A 95 -0.42 -1.19 -23.21
CA MET A 95 0.64 -2.15 -22.86
C MET A 95 0.10 -3.57 -22.66
N ALA A 96 -1.14 -3.72 -22.18
CA ALA A 96 -1.79 -5.02 -22.05
C ALA A 96 -2.07 -5.62 -23.44
N ASP A 97 -2.62 -4.83 -24.37
CA ASP A 97 -2.88 -5.27 -25.74
C ASP A 97 -1.56 -5.64 -26.47
N GLU A 98 -0.52 -4.84 -26.31
CA GLU A 98 0.81 -5.15 -26.85
C GLU A 98 1.42 -6.43 -26.26
N THR A 99 1.06 -6.80 -25.03
CA THR A 99 1.58 -8.02 -24.39
C THR A 99 1.14 -9.26 -25.15
N ILE A 100 -0.09 -9.28 -25.66
CA ILE A 100 -0.63 -10.37 -26.47
C ILE A 100 0.14 -10.45 -27.80
N ALA A 101 0.31 -9.31 -28.47
CA ALA A 101 1.06 -9.25 -29.72
C ALA A 101 2.52 -9.72 -29.57
N ILE A 102 3.18 -9.44 -28.43
CA ILE A 102 4.54 -9.92 -28.14
C ILE A 102 4.56 -11.43 -27.88
N ALA A 103 3.53 -11.97 -27.23
CA ALA A 103 3.43 -13.39 -26.96
C ALA A 103 3.21 -14.20 -28.26
N ASP A 104 2.45 -13.65 -29.20
CA ASP A 104 2.15 -14.28 -30.49
C ASP A 104 3.26 -14.08 -31.55
N ASP A 105 4.19 -13.14 -31.33
CA ASP A 105 5.29 -12.86 -32.26
C ASP A 105 6.42 -13.89 -32.17
N GLY A 106 6.35 -14.93 -33.02
CA GLY A 106 7.38 -15.96 -33.14
C GLY A 106 8.50 -15.65 -34.16
N ARG A 107 8.64 -14.39 -34.61
CA ARG A 107 9.68 -14.03 -35.57
C ARG A 107 11.06 -14.14 -34.92
N ASN A 108 12.02 -14.71 -35.66
CA ASN A 108 13.42 -14.95 -35.23
C ASN A 108 13.61 -16.02 -34.15
N ASP A 109 12.58 -16.78 -33.79
CA ASP A 109 12.70 -17.89 -32.84
C ASP A 109 13.48 -19.08 -33.42
N THR A 110 13.47 -19.22 -34.74
CA THR A 110 14.23 -20.25 -35.46
C THR A 110 15.04 -19.62 -36.58
N SER A 111 16.29 -20.05 -36.70
CA SER A 111 17.17 -19.76 -37.82
C SER A 111 17.54 -21.07 -38.49
N THR A 112 17.62 -21.08 -39.81
CA THR A 112 18.13 -22.23 -40.56
C THR A 112 19.63 -22.07 -40.74
N ASP A 113 20.39 -23.09 -40.37
CA ASP A 113 21.84 -23.15 -40.62
C ASP A 113 22.14 -23.51 -42.09
N GLU A 114 23.39 -23.35 -42.54
CA GLU A 114 23.83 -23.73 -43.90
C GLU A 114 23.60 -25.21 -44.22
N ASP A 115 23.57 -26.08 -43.21
CA ASP A 115 23.27 -27.51 -43.31
C ASP A 115 21.76 -27.86 -43.32
N GLY A 116 20.88 -26.86 -43.37
CA GLY A 116 19.42 -27.06 -43.38
C GLY A 116 18.83 -27.49 -42.03
N ARG A 117 19.61 -27.43 -40.94
CA ARG A 117 19.14 -27.70 -39.58
C ARG A 117 18.49 -26.45 -38.98
N THR A 118 17.33 -26.63 -38.36
CA THR A 118 16.66 -25.55 -37.62
C THR A 118 17.31 -25.37 -36.26
N LEU A 119 17.97 -24.23 -36.06
CA LEU A 119 18.52 -23.79 -34.78
C LEU A 119 17.50 -22.90 -34.07
N THR A 120 17.10 -23.30 -32.86
CA THR A 120 16.22 -22.47 -32.01
C THR A 120 17.05 -21.41 -31.31
N ASN A 121 16.69 -20.13 -31.50
CA ASN A 121 17.34 -19.02 -30.81
C ASN A 121 16.72 -18.81 -29.43
N TYR A 122 17.30 -19.46 -28.42
CA TYR A 122 16.83 -19.36 -27.04
C TYR A 122 16.89 -17.93 -26.47
N ASP A 123 17.79 -17.07 -26.93
CA ASP A 123 17.87 -15.68 -26.43
C ASP A 123 16.62 -14.88 -26.77
N VAL A 124 16.12 -15.01 -28.00
CA VAL A 124 14.90 -14.32 -28.47
C VAL A 124 13.69 -14.78 -27.67
N ILE A 125 13.54 -16.08 -27.46
CA ILE A 125 12.43 -16.67 -26.70
C ILE A 125 12.47 -16.17 -25.25
N GLN A 126 13.64 -16.21 -24.59
CA GLN A 126 13.77 -15.74 -23.21
C GLN A 126 13.55 -14.24 -23.09
N ARG A 127 13.97 -13.45 -24.07
CA ARG A 127 13.70 -12.01 -24.13
C ARG A 127 12.21 -11.72 -24.26
N SER A 128 11.50 -12.44 -25.13
CA SER A 128 10.04 -12.30 -25.28
C SER A 128 9.31 -12.69 -24.01
N LYS A 129 9.70 -13.80 -23.38
CA LYS A 129 9.18 -14.21 -22.06
C LYS A 129 9.40 -13.13 -20.99
N LEU A 130 10.63 -12.62 -20.87
CA LEU A 130 10.95 -11.57 -19.89
C LEU A 130 10.15 -10.28 -20.14
N ARG A 131 9.91 -9.94 -21.41
CA ARG A 131 9.08 -8.79 -21.82
C ARG A 131 7.63 -8.95 -21.38
N VAL A 132 7.06 -10.15 -21.52
CA VAL A 132 5.68 -10.45 -21.09
C VAL A 132 5.59 -10.45 -19.57
N ASP A 133 6.50 -11.13 -18.87
CA ASP A 133 6.50 -11.22 -17.41
C ASP A 133 6.66 -9.85 -16.74
N THR A 134 7.56 -9.01 -17.27
CA THR A 134 7.75 -7.63 -16.77
C THR A 134 6.48 -6.80 -16.94
N ARG A 135 5.81 -6.87 -18.11
CA ARG A 135 4.57 -6.13 -18.36
C ARG A 135 3.45 -6.63 -17.45
N LYS A 136 3.26 -7.94 -17.34
CA LYS A 136 2.29 -8.55 -16.43
C LYS A 136 2.47 -8.07 -14.99
N TRP A 137 3.71 -8.06 -14.50
CA TRP A 137 4.01 -7.58 -13.15
C TRP A 137 3.67 -6.10 -12.96
N ILE A 138 4.04 -5.25 -13.92
CA ILE A 138 3.71 -3.82 -13.88
C ILE A 138 2.18 -3.62 -13.88
N LEU A 139 1.45 -4.31 -14.75
CA LEU A 139 -0.01 -4.22 -14.86
C LEU A 139 -0.70 -4.66 -13.57
N SER A 140 -0.27 -5.77 -12.97
CA SER A 140 -0.79 -6.26 -11.68
C SER A 140 -0.63 -5.22 -10.55
N LYS A 141 0.50 -4.49 -10.51
CA LYS A 141 0.76 -3.47 -9.48
C LYS A 141 0.11 -2.12 -9.76
N ARG A 142 0.00 -1.71 -11.03
CA ARG A 142 -0.52 -0.39 -11.42
C ARG A 142 -2.04 -0.37 -11.60
N LEU A 143 -2.63 -1.47 -12.06
CA LEU A 143 -4.07 -1.64 -12.27
C LEU A 143 -4.60 -2.87 -11.50
N PRO A 144 -4.52 -2.87 -10.16
CA PRO A 144 -4.94 -4.02 -9.36
C PRO A 144 -6.44 -4.32 -9.46
N LYS A 145 -7.26 -3.35 -9.87
CA LYS A 145 -8.70 -3.54 -10.04
C LYS A 145 -9.04 -4.49 -11.20
N THR A 146 -8.28 -4.42 -12.29
CA THR A 146 -8.53 -5.19 -13.51
C THR A 146 -7.62 -6.40 -13.61
N TYR A 147 -6.34 -6.24 -13.27
CA TYR A 147 -5.29 -7.27 -13.44
C TYR A 147 -4.71 -7.78 -12.11
N GLY A 148 -5.33 -7.43 -10.99
CA GLY A 148 -4.93 -7.96 -9.68
C GLY A 148 -5.29 -9.43 -9.54
N ASP A 149 -4.41 -10.19 -8.92
CA ASP A 149 -4.68 -11.58 -8.55
C ASP A 149 -5.79 -11.59 -7.49
N LYS A 150 -6.98 -12.07 -7.86
CA LYS A 150 -8.09 -12.26 -6.92
C LYS A 150 -7.80 -13.51 -6.10
N LEU A 151 -7.35 -13.31 -4.87
CA LEU A 151 -7.24 -14.38 -3.88
C LEU A 151 -8.59 -14.51 -3.18
N ASP A 152 -9.40 -15.50 -3.60
CA ASP A 152 -10.59 -15.89 -2.86
C ASP A 152 -10.16 -16.68 -1.62
N LEU A 153 -9.91 -15.95 -0.54
CA LEU A 153 -9.71 -16.50 0.81
C LEU A 153 -11.08 -16.86 1.40
N THR A 154 -11.75 -17.86 0.82
CA THR A 154 -12.87 -18.52 1.50
C THR A 154 -12.28 -19.35 2.64
N HIS A 155 -12.25 -18.75 3.84
CA HIS A 155 -12.04 -19.48 5.07
C HIS A 155 -13.26 -20.39 5.30
N SER A 156 -13.26 -21.60 4.73
CA SER A 156 -14.17 -22.70 5.08
C SER A 156 -13.69 -23.43 6.35
N GLY A 157 -13.06 -22.68 7.26
CA GLY A 157 -12.89 -23.12 8.63
C GLY A 157 -14.03 -22.48 9.39
N GLU A 158 -14.87 -23.31 9.99
CA GLU A 158 -15.68 -22.91 11.13
C GLU A 158 -14.77 -22.05 12.03
N VAL A 159 -14.98 -20.74 12.00
CA VAL A 159 -14.40 -19.88 13.02
C VAL A 159 -15.16 -20.30 14.26
N ALA A 160 -14.63 -21.31 14.94
CA ALA A 160 -14.93 -21.54 16.33
C ALA A 160 -14.43 -20.27 17.03
N VAL A 161 -15.26 -19.23 17.00
CA VAL A 161 -15.45 -18.39 18.16
C VAL A 161 -15.56 -19.43 19.27
N ARG A 162 -14.58 -19.43 20.18
CA ARG A 162 -14.69 -20.25 21.37
C ARG A 162 -15.90 -19.68 22.09
N ASP A 163 -17.07 -20.18 21.73
CA ASP A 163 -18.28 -20.09 22.52
C ASP A 163 -17.90 -20.88 23.76
N LEU A 164 -17.28 -20.18 24.70
CA LEU A 164 -17.06 -20.69 26.04
C LEU A 164 -18.43 -21.15 26.47
N THR A 165 -18.59 -22.46 26.68
CA THR A 165 -19.87 -22.98 27.15
C THR A 165 -20.24 -22.25 28.43
N ASP A 166 -21.53 -22.12 28.71
CA ASP A 166 -22.00 -21.37 29.89
C ASP A 166 -21.26 -21.80 31.17
N ASP A 167 -20.91 -23.09 31.29
CA ASP A 167 -20.08 -23.65 32.35
C ASP A 167 -18.65 -23.07 32.40
N GLN A 168 -18.00 -22.90 31.25
CA GLN A 168 -16.67 -22.30 31.15
C GLN A 168 -16.70 -20.81 31.48
N LEU A 169 -17.74 -20.09 31.08
CA LEU A 169 -17.95 -18.69 31.47
C LEU A 169 -18.16 -18.56 32.99
N LEU A 170 -19.01 -19.41 33.57
CA LEU A 170 -19.25 -19.46 35.01
C LEU A 170 -17.97 -19.78 35.79
N ALA A 171 -17.16 -20.72 35.32
CA ALA A 171 -15.89 -21.05 35.95
C ALA A 171 -14.90 -19.86 35.92
N GLN A 172 -14.82 -19.14 34.80
CA GLN A 172 -13.99 -17.95 34.69
C GLN A 172 -14.50 -16.82 35.60
N LEU A 173 -15.81 -16.57 35.64
CA LEU A 173 -16.42 -15.59 36.54
C LEU A 173 -16.18 -15.93 38.01
N ALA A 174 -16.31 -17.20 38.41
CA ALA A 174 -16.03 -17.65 39.77
C ALA A 174 -14.55 -17.45 40.14
N SER A 175 -13.63 -17.68 39.20
CA SER A 175 -12.19 -17.42 39.40
C SER A 175 -11.91 -15.92 39.57
N ALA A 176 -12.56 -15.06 38.77
CA ALA A 176 -12.44 -13.61 38.86
C ALA A 176 -13.04 -13.07 40.18
N GLN A 177 -14.19 -13.60 40.62
CA GLN A 177 -14.82 -13.23 41.89
C GLN A 177 -13.97 -13.62 43.10
N ARG A 178 -13.26 -14.76 43.05
CA ARG A 178 -12.28 -15.12 44.10
C ARG A 178 -11.15 -14.10 44.20
N LEU A 179 -10.54 -13.75 43.09
CA LEU A 179 -9.46 -12.75 43.06
C LEU A 179 -9.94 -11.39 43.58
N LEU A 180 -11.14 -10.97 43.23
CA LEU A 180 -11.73 -9.72 43.73
C LEU A 180 -11.99 -9.76 45.25
N ARG A 181 -12.43 -10.90 45.79
CA ARG A 181 -12.63 -11.11 47.23
C ARG A 181 -11.31 -11.06 48.00
N ASP A 182 -10.26 -11.69 47.49
CA ASP A 182 -8.93 -11.67 48.09
C ASP A 182 -8.33 -10.24 48.10
N LEU A 183 -8.72 -9.40 47.14
CA LEU A 183 -8.40 -7.98 47.09
C LEU A 183 -9.35 -7.09 47.92
N GLY A 184 -10.35 -7.67 48.59
CA GLY A 184 -11.29 -6.98 49.49
C GLY A 184 -12.44 -6.21 48.81
N ILE A 185 -12.62 -6.36 47.49
CA ILE A 185 -13.64 -5.63 46.71
C ILE A 185 -14.92 -6.45 46.68
N HIS A 186 -15.96 -6.01 47.41
CA HIS A 186 -17.28 -6.64 47.40
C HIS A 186 -18.17 -5.96 46.36
N LEU A 187 -18.52 -6.68 45.29
CA LEU A 187 -19.53 -6.23 44.33
C LEU A 187 -20.92 -6.47 44.95
N GLY A 188 -21.53 -5.41 45.49
CA GLY A 188 -22.86 -5.48 46.11
C GLY A 188 -23.94 -5.79 45.08
N GLY A 189 -24.58 -6.95 45.20
CA GLY A 189 -25.82 -7.27 44.51
C GLY A 189 -27.00 -6.79 45.33
N SER A 190 -27.67 -5.72 44.89
CA SER A 190 -29.00 -5.35 45.37
C SER A 190 -30.01 -6.38 44.85
N GLY A 191 -30.43 -7.26 45.74
CA GLY A 191 -31.42 -8.31 45.49
C GLY A 191 -31.81 -8.93 46.83
N ASP A 192 -32.35 -8.08 47.72
CA ASP A 192 -33.03 -8.49 48.94
C ASP A 192 -34.24 -9.37 48.62
N GLU A 193 -34.56 -10.23 49.59
CA GLU A 193 -35.72 -11.12 49.73
C GLU A 193 -35.62 -12.51 49.07
N ALA A 194 -34.81 -13.38 49.68
CA ALA A 194 -35.17 -14.80 49.80
C ALA A 194 -36.15 -14.97 50.98
N PRO A 195 -37.30 -15.64 50.81
CA PRO A 195 -38.24 -15.86 51.91
C PRO A 195 -37.67 -16.88 52.91
N GLU A 196 -37.53 -16.44 54.15
CA GLU A 196 -37.23 -17.28 55.31
C GLU A 196 -38.41 -18.21 55.60
N GLY A 197 -38.20 -19.52 55.52
CA GLY A 197 -39.20 -20.49 55.98
C GLY A 197 -38.84 -21.92 55.61
N GLU A 198 -38.83 -22.79 56.63
CA GLU A 198 -38.80 -24.25 56.51
C GLU A 198 -37.43 -24.92 56.29
N ALA A 199 -36.54 -24.71 57.26
CA ALA A 199 -35.74 -25.82 57.76
C ALA A 199 -36.52 -26.51 58.90
N GLN A 200 -37.33 -27.54 58.60
CA GLN A 200 -37.83 -28.50 59.59
C GLN A 200 -38.56 -29.68 58.92
N ALA A 201 -37.86 -30.80 58.77
CA ALA A 201 -38.40 -32.15 58.95
C ALA A 201 -37.27 -33.16 58.70
N LEU A 202 -36.40 -33.27 59.71
CA LEU A 202 -35.61 -34.47 59.90
C LEU A 202 -36.57 -35.56 60.39
N ASP A 203 -36.41 -36.75 59.80
CA ASP A 203 -36.84 -38.03 60.35
C ASP A 203 -38.35 -38.31 60.25
N LEU A 204 -38.71 -39.28 59.40
CA LEU A 204 -39.69 -40.31 59.70
C LEU A 204 -39.71 -41.35 58.56
N LEU A 205 -39.28 -42.55 58.92
CA LEU A 205 -39.81 -43.83 58.43
C LEU A 205 -39.22 -44.40 57.14
N SER A 206 -38.18 -45.21 57.33
CA SER A 206 -38.26 -46.66 57.07
C SER A 206 -39.56 -47.16 56.43
N GLY A 207 -39.49 -47.72 55.21
CA GLY A 207 -40.66 -48.36 54.60
C GLY A 207 -40.46 -48.86 53.17
N GLN A 208 -39.69 -49.93 53.02
CA GLN A 208 -39.75 -50.99 51.99
C GLN A 208 -40.67 -50.82 50.74
N ARG A 209 -40.05 -50.95 49.55
CA ARG A 209 -40.36 -51.79 48.34
C ARG A 209 -41.77 -51.75 47.67
N PRO A 210 -41.95 -52.21 46.40
CA PRO A 210 -41.00 -52.51 45.30
C PRO A 210 -41.43 -51.85 43.94
N PRO A 211 -40.68 -52.06 42.83
CA PRO A 211 -41.18 -51.72 41.48
C PRO A 211 -42.22 -52.72 40.97
N GLU A 212 -43.23 -52.23 40.25
CA GLU A 212 -44.19 -53.06 39.51
C GLU A 212 -43.54 -53.70 38.27
N ALA A 213 -43.42 -55.02 38.30
CA ALA A 213 -43.56 -55.96 37.18
C ALA A 213 -43.74 -57.38 37.75
#